data_AF-A0A7Y5LU81-F1
#
_entry.id   AF-A0A7Y5LU81-F1
#
_cell.length_a   1.000
_cell.length_b   1.000
_cell.length_c   1.000
_cell.angle_alpha   90.00
_cell.angle_beta   90.00
_cell.angle_gamma   90.00
#
_symmetry.space_group_name_H-M   'P 1'
#
loop_
_entity.id
_entity.type
_entity.pdbx_description
1 polymer ?
#
loop_
_entity_poly.entity_id
_entity_poly.type
_entity_poly.pdbx_seq_one_letter_code
_entity_poly.pdbx_strand_id
1 'polypeptide(L)'
;MINLFAHTGRATFVSCLIAFFSIYVFTGCDPKASDSDIGDQTMVLVMSNDGTENDSIAAVYPRYMSGITFTTWTIPDSVPTLSQLKEYDVVLLYEDGTFGTYSDSIGGVLHDYVMDGGNLVIGTFYWQESSDGGYEEVGWGKLETIDPIIANDGNAYYYDSTGTWINHPLTRGLDTIYCHYGGGYDSVRHTANDSAHTNATAVAWWKNGDVLMAYNKPNGRIVAVTLWPFEAIDRAGKYDGFYRAWENALLYAAWGDTRNEKSVKVFSKASNTQNQTPRMKRSAYSKGGSH
;
A
#
# COMPACT_ATOMS: atom_id res chain seq x y z
N MET A 1 19.60 66.70 50.83
CA MET A 1 18.21 66.79 51.29
C MET A 1 17.54 65.45 50.98
N ILE A 2 17.34 64.57 51.97
CA ILE A 2 16.14 64.51 52.86
C ILE A 2 14.90 64.14 52.02
N ASN A 3 14.10 63.11 52.25
CA ASN A 3 13.94 62.08 53.29
C ASN A 3 13.05 60.96 52.66
N LEU A 4 13.29 59.67 52.95
CA LEU A 4 12.57 58.85 53.95
C LEU A 4 11.11 58.51 53.58
N PHE A 5 10.80 57.21 53.41
CA PHE A 5 9.85 56.49 54.28
C PHE A 5 9.91 54.98 54.04
N ALA A 6 9.98 54.25 55.15
CA ALA A 6 9.86 52.81 55.29
C ALA A 6 8.37 52.40 55.38
N HIS A 7 8.02 51.14 55.05
CA HIS A 7 7.58 50.15 56.05
C HIS A 7 7.10 48.80 55.45
N THR A 8 7.63 47.73 56.06
CA THR A 8 7.00 46.44 56.46
C THR A 8 6.17 45.61 55.49
N GLY A 9 6.58 44.33 55.36
CA GLY A 9 5.69 43.23 54.98
C GLY A 9 6.43 41.89 54.87
N ARG A 10 6.69 41.22 56.00
CA ARG A 10 7.09 39.80 56.02
C ARG A 10 5.84 38.94 55.80
N ALA A 11 5.78 38.22 54.69
CA ALA A 11 4.86 37.09 54.51
C ALA A 11 5.68 35.85 54.14
N THR A 12 5.80 34.95 55.11
CA THR A 12 6.41 33.63 54.96
C THR A 12 5.43 32.75 54.20
N PHE A 13 5.58 32.62 52.88
CA PHE A 13 4.87 31.59 52.11
C PHE A 13 5.75 30.34 52.03
N VAL A 14 5.29 29.30 52.71
CA VAL A 14 5.76 27.92 52.56
C VAL A 14 5.25 27.43 51.21
N SER A 15 6.07 27.56 50.17
CA SER A 15 5.80 26.91 48.88
C SER A 15 6.35 25.48 48.94
N CYS A 16 5.43 24.54 49.14
CA CYS A 16 5.66 23.12 48.93
C CYS A 16 5.92 22.89 47.42
N LEU A 17 7.19 22.83 47.03
CA LEU A 17 7.58 22.50 45.67
C LEU A 17 7.44 20.97 45.50
N ILE A 18 6.26 20.51 45.10
CA ILE A 18 6.09 19.14 44.57
C ILE A 18 6.69 19.17 43.17
N ALA A 19 7.98 18.84 43.07
CA ALA A 19 8.62 18.53 41.81
C ALA A 19 8.08 17.18 41.32
N PHE A 20 7.13 17.20 40.39
CA PHE A 20 6.87 16.04 39.54
C PHE A 20 8.11 15.84 38.66
N PHE A 21 9.03 15.00 39.13
CA PHE A 21 10.01 14.37 38.26
C PHE A 21 9.26 13.34 37.40
N SER A 22 8.68 13.80 36.29
CA SER A 22 8.44 12.91 35.15
C SER A 22 9.82 12.57 34.57
N ILE A 23 10.39 11.48 35.06
CA ILE A 23 11.53 10.83 34.42
C ILE A 23 11.00 10.24 33.12
N TYR A 24 11.04 11.03 32.04
CA TYR A 24 11.11 10.46 30.70
C TYR A 24 12.49 9.83 30.57
N VAL A 25 12.55 8.55 30.93
CA VAL A 25 13.65 7.69 30.48
C VAL A 25 13.49 7.57 28.97
N PHE A 26 14.10 8.48 28.21
CA PHE A 26 14.47 8.20 26.82
C PHE A 26 15.64 7.21 26.85
N THR A 27 15.33 5.95 27.14
CA THR A 27 16.23 4.84 26.85
C THR A 27 16.19 4.60 25.34
N GLY A 28 17.30 4.89 24.68
CA GLY A 28 17.74 4.20 23.47
C GLY A 28 16.79 4.26 22.29
N CYS A 29 16.79 5.38 21.58
CA CYS A 29 16.43 5.38 20.16
C CYS A 29 17.59 4.75 19.38
N ASP A 30 17.68 3.42 19.41
CA ASP A 30 18.16 2.53 18.36
C ASP A 30 17.98 1.09 18.87
N PRO A 31 16.95 0.40 18.37
CA PRO A 31 17.30 -0.66 17.47
C PRO A 31 16.67 -0.38 16.12
N LYS A 32 17.48 -0.48 15.08
CA LYS A 32 17.21 -1.29 13.90
C LYS A 32 16.52 -2.58 14.35
N ALA A 33 15.23 -2.50 14.70
CA ALA A 33 14.31 -3.55 14.33
C ALA A 33 14.46 -3.59 12.81
N SER A 34 15.12 -4.62 12.31
CA SER A 34 15.21 -4.82 10.89
C SER A 34 13.78 -4.76 10.35
N ASP A 35 13.56 -3.89 9.36
CA ASP A 35 12.37 -3.86 8.51
C ASP A 35 12.13 -5.20 7.77
N SER A 36 12.74 -6.31 8.22
CA SER A 36 12.79 -7.61 7.54
C SER A 36 11.44 -8.33 7.48
N ASP A 37 10.54 -8.13 8.44
CA ASP A 37 9.37 -9.04 8.57
C ASP A 37 8.13 -8.57 7.76
N ILE A 38 8.25 -7.49 6.99
CA ILE A 38 7.21 -7.00 6.06
C ILE A 38 7.80 -7.01 4.66
N GLY A 39 7.36 -7.98 3.86
CA GLY A 39 8.02 -8.31 2.59
C GLY A 39 8.83 -9.60 2.64
N ASP A 40 8.73 -10.44 3.66
CA ASP A 40 9.51 -11.69 3.68
C ASP A 40 9.15 -12.72 2.56
N GLN A 41 8.21 -12.38 1.66
CA GLN A 41 8.16 -12.71 0.23
C GLN A 41 6.80 -12.27 -0.33
N THR A 42 6.64 -10.98 -0.67
CA THR A 42 5.39 -10.56 -1.38
C THR A 42 5.45 -11.11 -2.79
N MET A 43 4.51 -11.98 -3.16
CA MET A 43 4.42 -12.56 -4.50
C MET A 43 3.52 -11.70 -5.39
N VAL A 44 4.11 -11.15 -6.46
CA VAL A 44 3.44 -10.29 -7.43
C VAL A 44 3.38 -10.99 -8.78
N LEU A 45 2.18 -11.08 -9.35
CA LEU A 45 1.99 -11.46 -10.75
C LEU A 45 1.91 -10.18 -11.60
N VAL A 46 2.80 -10.02 -12.57
CA VAL A 46 2.76 -8.92 -13.55
C VAL A 46 2.01 -9.38 -14.80
N MET A 47 0.96 -8.66 -15.17
CA MET A 47 0.08 -8.95 -16.28
C MET A 47 -0.05 -7.77 -17.23
N SER A 48 0.21 -8.02 -18.50
CA SER A 48 -0.02 -7.07 -19.61
C SER A 48 -0.17 -7.82 -20.94
N ASN A 49 -0.46 -7.07 -22.00
CA ASN A 49 -0.41 -7.56 -23.36
C ASN A 49 1.01 -7.55 -24.00
N ASP A 50 2.06 -7.19 -23.23
CA ASP A 50 3.46 -7.23 -23.66
C ASP A 50 4.33 -8.06 -22.69
N GLY A 51 4.72 -9.26 -23.14
CA GLY A 51 5.55 -10.17 -22.35
C GLY A 51 6.99 -9.70 -22.15
N THR A 52 7.54 -8.92 -23.09
CA THR A 52 8.91 -8.40 -22.99
C THR A 52 9.00 -7.36 -21.87
N GLU A 53 7.99 -6.51 -21.76
CA GLU A 53 7.92 -5.54 -20.68
C GLU A 53 7.66 -6.19 -19.34
N ASN A 54 6.75 -7.17 -19.27
CA ASN A 54 6.50 -7.95 -18.06
C ASN A 54 7.80 -8.58 -17.53
N ASP A 55 8.56 -9.25 -18.41
CA ASP A 55 9.82 -9.90 -18.05
C ASP A 55 10.87 -8.89 -17.58
N SER A 56 10.88 -7.71 -18.18
CA SER A 56 11.78 -6.63 -17.80
C SER A 56 11.43 -6.01 -16.44
N ILE A 57 10.14 -5.82 -16.15
CA ILE A 57 9.65 -5.42 -14.81
C ILE A 57 10.10 -6.46 -13.78
N ALA A 58 9.83 -7.74 -14.04
CA ALA A 58 10.19 -8.84 -13.14
C ALA A 58 11.72 -8.96 -12.92
N ALA A 59 12.54 -8.60 -13.90
CA ALA A 59 14.00 -8.62 -13.80
C ALA A 59 14.62 -7.38 -13.11
N VAL A 60 13.94 -6.22 -13.19
CA VAL A 60 14.48 -4.93 -12.72
C VAL A 60 13.94 -4.55 -11.35
N TYR A 61 12.63 -4.69 -11.11
CA TYR A 61 11.99 -4.24 -9.86
C TYR A 61 12.62 -4.86 -8.60
N PRO A 62 12.98 -6.16 -8.55
CA PRO A 62 13.66 -6.76 -7.38
C PRO A 62 14.98 -6.09 -6.98
N ARG A 63 15.62 -5.33 -7.88
CA ARG A 63 16.87 -4.61 -7.57
C ARG A 63 16.64 -3.37 -6.71
N TYR A 64 15.39 -2.89 -6.67
CA TYR A 64 14.99 -1.67 -5.97
C TYR A 64 13.95 -1.92 -4.88
N MET A 65 13.30 -3.10 -4.88
CA MET A 65 12.22 -3.46 -3.95
C MET A 65 12.59 -4.75 -3.23
N SER A 66 13.14 -4.64 -2.03
CA SER A 66 13.50 -5.82 -1.24
C SER A 66 12.25 -6.53 -0.74
N GLY A 67 12.20 -7.86 -0.84
CA GLY A 67 11.09 -8.64 -0.30
C GLY A 67 9.86 -8.72 -1.21
N ILE A 68 10.03 -8.40 -2.49
CA ILE A 68 8.99 -8.59 -3.51
C ILE A 68 9.56 -9.49 -4.61
N THR A 69 8.86 -10.58 -4.90
CA THR A 69 9.18 -11.50 -5.98
C THR A 69 8.13 -11.37 -7.07
N PHE A 70 8.57 -11.38 -8.33
CA PHE A 70 7.71 -11.15 -9.48
C PHE A 70 7.69 -12.39 -10.37
N THR A 71 6.50 -12.75 -10.82
CA THR A 71 6.28 -13.64 -11.96
C THR A 71 5.50 -12.89 -13.03
N THR A 72 5.43 -13.44 -14.24
CA THR A 72 4.80 -12.78 -15.38
C THR A 72 3.71 -13.65 -15.97
N TRP A 73 2.71 -13.00 -16.54
CA TRP A 73 1.67 -13.63 -17.33
C TRP A 73 1.28 -12.71 -18.49
N THR A 74 1.63 -13.14 -19.69
CA THR A 74 1.40 -12.38 -20.92
C THR A 74 0.04 -12.73 -21.52
N ILE A 75 -0.63 -11.72 -22.04
CA ILE A 75 -1.93 -11.85 -22.71
C ILE A 75 -1.71 -11.45 -24.18
N PRO A 76 -2.33 -12.10 -25.18
CA PRO A 76 -3.45 -13.04 -25.12
C PRO A 76 -3.09 -14.53 -25.00
N ASP A 77 -1.90 -14.90 -24.51
CA ASP A 77 -1.50 -16.33 -24.44
C ASP A 77 -2.55 -17.19 -23.72
N SER A 78 -3.12 -16.66 -22.62
CA SER A 78 -4.32 -17.20 -21.98
C SER A 78 -4.89 -16.24 -20.93
N VAL A 79 -6.15 -16.44 -20.53
CA VAL A 79 -6.76 -15.77 -19.36
C VAL A 79 -6.47 -16.63 -18.12
N PRO A 80 -5.87 -16.09 -17.03
CA PRO A 80 -5.62 -16.86 -15.83
C PRO A 80 -6.92 -17.27 -15.16
N THR A 81 -6.91 -18.44 -14.51
CA THR A 81 -8.02 -18.86 -13.65
C THR A 81 -7.95 -18.17 -12.29
N LEU A 82 -9.09 -18.04 -11.63
CA LEU A 82 -9.15 -17.52 -10.24
C LEU A 82 -8.23 -18.30 -9.28
N SER A 83 -8.09 -19.62 -9.46
CA SER A 83 -7.19 -20.42 -8.62
C SER A 83 -5.73 -20.05 -8.81
N GLN A 84 -5.32 -19.73 -10.04
CA GLN A 84 -3.95 -19.29 -10.32
C GLN A 84 -3.68 -17.91 -9.77
N LEU A 85 -4.64 -16.98 -9.87
CA LEU A 85 -4.51 -15.65 -9.27
C LEU A 85 -4.34 -15.70 -7.74
N LYS A 86 -5.02 -16.64 -7.08
CA LYS A 86 -4.93 -16.86 -5.62
C LYS A 86 -3.59 -17.39 -5.11
N GLU A 87 -2.66 -17.74 -6.00
CA GLU A 87 -1.28 -18.10 -5.63
C GLU A 87 -0.42 -16.86 -5.33
N TYR A 88 -0.92 -15.66 -5.64
CA TYR A 88 -0.20 -14.40 -5.51
C TYR A 88 -0.81 -13.52 -4.40
N ASP A 89 0.03 -12.71 -3.76
CA ASP A 89 -0.44 -11.69 -2.81
C ASP A 89 -1.05 -10.49 -3.55
N VAL A 90 -0.51 -10.18 -4.73
CA VAL A 90 -0.90 -9.04 -5.56
C VAL A 90 -0.81 -9.39 -7.05
N VAL A 91 -1.76 -8.91 -7.82
CA VAL A 91 -1.66 -8.84 -9.28
C VAL A 91 -1.38 -7.39 -9.68
N LEU A 92 -0.41 -7.15 -10.56
CA LEU A 92 -0.16 -5.88 -11.22
C LEU A 92 -0.69 -5.99 -12.66
N LEU A 93 -1.75 -5.27 -12.98
CA LEU A 93 -2.32 -5.16 -14.33
C LEU A 93 -1.96 -3.81 -14.95
N TYR A 94 -1.49 -3.83 -16.19
CA TYR A 94 -1.35 -2.64 -17.03
C TYR A 94 -1.44 -3.04 -18.51
N GLU A 95 -1.40 -2.08 -19.43
CA GLU A 95 -1.37 -2.35 -20.87
C GLU A 95 -0.17 -1.69 -21.55
N ASP A 96 0.16 -2.13 -22.74
CA ASP A 96 0.92 -1.38 -23.75
C ASP A 96 0.38 -1.78 -25.14
N GLY A 97 -0.75 -1.19 -25.53
CA GLY A 97 -1.54 -1.60 -26.68
C GLY A 97 -2.99 -1.86 -26.30
N THR A 98 -3.56 -2.97 -26.78
CA THR A 98 -4.96 -3.35 -26.55
C THR A 98 -5.04 -4.84 -26.20
N PHE A 99 -5.88 -5.18 -25.23
CA PHE A 99 -6.28 -6.54 -24.88
C PHE A 99 -7.46 -7.03 -25.74
N GLY A 100 -8.16 -6.12 -26.41
CA GLY A 100 -9.19 -6.41 -27.40
C GLY A 100 -10.33 -7.22 -26.81
N THR A 101 -10.64 -8.39 -27.38
CA THR A 101 -11.77 -9.21 -26.90
C THR A 101 -11.53 -9.91 -25.56
N TYR A 102 -10.33 -9.81 -24.98
CA TYR A 102 -9.99 -10.48 -23.72
C TYR A 102 -10.32 -9.63 -22.49
N SER A 103 -10.47 -8.31 -22.63
CA SER A 103 -10.57 -7.34 -21.53
C SER A 103 -11.73 -7.64 -20.58
N ASP A 104 -12.92 -7.98 -21.11
CA ASP A 104 -14.08 -8.40 -20.30
C ASP A 104 -13.81 -9.70 -19.52
N SER A 105 -13.18 -10.69 -20.16
CA SER A 105 -12.87 -11.99 -19.50
C SER A 105 -11.82 -11.83 -18.39
N ILE A 106 -10.83 -10.96 -18.61
CA ILE A 106 -9.78 -10.67 -17.64
C ILE A 106 -10.34 -9.82 -16.50
N GLY A 107 -11.10 -8.79 -16.82
CA GLY A 107 -11.79 -7.96 -15.85
C GLY A 107 -12.74 -8.79 -14.99
N GLY A 108 -13.46 -9.74 -15.57
CA GLY A 108 -14.30 -10.70 -14.83
C GLY A 108 -13.53 -11.52 -13.80
N VAL A 109 -12.42 -12.16 -14.19
CA VAL A 109 -11.64 -12.99 -13.26
C VAL A 109 -10.90 -12.17 -12.19
N LEU A 110 -10.41 -10.97 -12.54
CA LEU A 110 -9.77 -10.05 -11.60
C LEU A 110 -10.77 -9.46 -10.60
N HIS A 111 -11.99 -9.14 -11.06
CA HIS A 111 -13.09 -8.77 -10.19
C HIS A 111 -13.34 -9.87 -9.15
N ASP A 112 -13.53 -11.11 -9.60
CA ASP A 112 -13.80 -12.24 -8.68
C ASP A 112 -12.62 -12.47 -7.72
N TYR A 113 -11.38 -12.31 -8.20
CA TYR A 113 -10.19 -12.37 -7.35
C TYR A 113 -10.19 -11.30 -6.26
N VAL A 114 -10.47 -10.02 -6.58
CA VAL A 114 -10.53 -8.94 -5.58
C VAL A 114 -11.72 -9.12 -4.63
N MET A 115 -12.87 -9.57 -5.14
CA MET A 115 -14.04 -9.83 -4.31
C MET A 115 -13.85 -11.01 -3.35
N ASP A 116 -12.99 -11.97 -3.70
CA ASP A 116 -12.56 -13.07 -2.83
C ASP A 116 -11.44 -12.67 -1.84
N GLY A 117 -11.07 -11.38 -1.78
CA GLY A 117 -10.06 -10.84 -0.88
C GLY A 117 -8.65 -10.76 -1.46
N GLY A 118 -8.49 -11.06 -2.75
CA GLY A 118 -7.25 -10.83 -3.50
C GLY A 118 -6.93 -9.33 -3.65
N ASN A 119 -5.69 -9.02 -4.03
CA ASN A 119 -5.26 -7.62 -4.14
C ASN A 119 -4.74 -7.31 -5.56
N LEU A 120 -5.09 -6.14 -6.06
CA LEU A 120 -4.82 -5.70 -7.42
C LEU A 120 -4.16 -4.31 -7.41
N VAL A 121 -3.15 -4.13 -8.25
CA VAL A 121 -2.60 -2.83 -8.62
C VAL A 121 -2.83 -2.62 -10.11
N ILE A 122 -3.35 -1.46 -10.48
CA ILE A 122 -3.62 -1.04 -11.85
C ILE A 122 -2.63 0.06 -12.21
N GLY A 123 -1.93 -0.12 -13.34
CA GLY A 123 -1.02 0.86 -13.93
C GLY A 123 -1.61 1.62 -15.12
N THR A 124 -0.90 2.66 -15.57
CA THR A 124 -1.22 3.39 -16.81
C THR A 124 -1.40 2.43 -17.98
N PHE A 125 -2.25 2.88 -18.90
CA PHE A 125 -2.80 2.21 -20.06
C PHE A 125 -4.07 1.39 -19.80
N TYR A 126 -4.29 0.81 -18.60
CA TYR A 126 -5.57 0.15 -18.25
C TYR A 126 -6.82 0.95 -18.64
N TRP A 127 -6.82 2.26 -18.39
CA TRP A 127 -7.98 3.12 -18.64
C TRP A 127 -8.16 3.52 -20.12
N GLN A 128 -7.36 3.01 -21.07
CA GLN A 128 -7.66 3.20 -22.50
C GLN A 128 -8.87 2.37 -22.91
N GLU A 129 -8.95 1.13 -22.42
CA GLU A 129 -10.02 0.20 -22.74
C GLU A 129 -11.20 0.25 -21.78
N SER A 130 -11.18 1.11 -20.76
CA SER A 130 -12.34 1.25 -19.88
C SER A 130 -13.53 1.84 -20.65
N SER A 131 -14.75 1.49 -20.23
CA SER A 131 -15.98 1.98 -20.88
C SER A 131 -16.13 3.51 -20.87
N ASP A 132 -15.40 4.20 -19.98
CA ASP A 132 -15.31 5.65 -19.87
C ASP A 132 -13.97 6.24 -20.39
N GLY A 133 -13.12 5.42 -21.02
CA GLY A 133 -11.78 5.76 -21.51
C GLY A 133 -11.71 6.21 -22.96
N GLY A 134 -12.81 6.09 -23.71
CA GLY A 134 -12.97 6.66 -25.04
C GLY A 134 -12.18 6.00 -26.19
N TYR A 135 -11.32 5.00 -25.92
CA TYR A 135 -10.46 4.40 -26.95
C TYR A 135 -11.02 3.14 -27.61
N GLU A 136 -11.85 2.32 -26.96
CA GLU A 136 -12.51 1.15 -27.57
C GLU A 136 -13.65 0.63 -26.65
N GLU A 137 -14.81 0.24 -27.20
CA GLU A 137 -16.05 -0.01 -26.43
C GLU A 137 -16.14 -1.38 -25.71
N VAL A 138 -15.04 -2.11 -25.51
CA VAL A 138 -15.12 -3.46 -24.92
C VAL A 138 -15.26 -3.42 -23.39
N GLY A 139 -14.55 -2.49 -22.73
CA GLY A 139 -14.60 -2.35 -21.28
C GLY A 139 -13.91 -3.50 -20.53
N TRP A 140 -13.67 -3.29 -19.24
CA TRP A 140 -13.19 -4.31 -18.30
C TRP A 140 -14.31 -5.07 -17.60
N GLY A 141 -15.53 -4.98 -18.14
CA GLY A 141 -16.70 -5.65 -17.59
C GLY A 141 -16.94 -5.30 -16.12
N LYS A 142 -17.01 -6.33 -15.27
CA LYS A 142 -17.28 -6.15 -13.83
C LYS A 142 -16.17 -5.45 -13.07
N LEU A 143 -14.92 -5.46 -13.56
CA LEU A 143 -13.81 -4.83 -12.83
C LEU A 143 -14.01 -3.33 -12.66
N GLU A 144 -14.64 -2.67 -13.64
CA GLU A 144 -14.92 -1.24 -13.60
C GLU A 144 -15.83 -0.84 -12.44
N THR A 145 -16.65 -1.78 -11.94
CA THR A 145 -17.51 -1.52 -10.78
C THR A 145 -16.72 -1.34 -9.48
N ILE A 146 -15.44 -1.73 -9.45
CA ILE A 146 -14.60 -1.64 -8.26
C ILE A 146 -13.30 -0.85 -8.47
N ASP A 147 -12.96 -0.48 -9.71
CA ASP A 147 -11.74 0.27 -9.95
C ASP A 147 -11.78 1.70 -9.34
N PRO A 148 -10.62 2.29 -8.98
CA PRO A 148 -10.62 3.51 -8.19
C PRO A 148 -10.82 4.80 -9.00
N ILE A 149 -10.63 4.79 -10.32
CA ILE A 149 -10.42 6.00 -11.13
C ILE A 149 -11.39 6.04 -12.31
N ILE A 150 -11.94 7.23 -12.60
CA ILE A 150 -12.74 7.50 -13.80
C ILE A 150 -11.77 7.88 -14.93
N ALA A 151 -11.91 7.24 -16.10
CA ALA A 151 -10.93 7.39 -17.16
C ALA A 151 -10.97 8.72 -17.94
N ASN A 152 -12.13 9.41 -18.00
CA ASN A 152 -12.31 10.74 -18.60
C ASN A 152 -11.52 10.97 -19.91
N ASP A 153 -11.75 10.13 -20.92
CA ASP A 153 -11.09 10.13 -22.24
C ASP A 153 -9.71 9.45 -22.31
N GLY A 154 -9.32 8.70 -21.28
CA GLY A 154 -8.21 7.76 -21.31
C GLY A 154 -6.88 8.34 -20.84
N ASN A 155 -5.76 7.84 -21.37
CA ASN A 155 -4.42 8.17 -20.86
C ASN A 155 -3.87 9.50 -21.39
N ALA A 156 -3.15 10.23 -20.55
CA ALA A 156 -2.35 11.36 -20.95
C ALA A 156 -1.00 10.97 -21.57
N TYR A 157 -0.63 11.68 -22.65
CA TYR A 157 0.63 11.51 -23.39
C TYR A 157 1.47 12.79 -23.32
N TYR A 158 1.87 13.19 -22.11
CA TYR A 158 2.74 14.34 -21.89
C TYR A 158 3.52 14.21 -20.59
N TYR A 159 4.65 14.90 -20.52
CA TYR A 159 5.46 14.95 -19.30
C TYR A 159 4.74 15.69 -18.17
N ASP A 160 4.63 15.04 -17.02
CA ASP A 160 4.33 15.71 -15.76
C ASP A 160 5.21 15.18 -14.61
N SER A 161 5.04 15.78 -13.44
CA SER A 161 5.75 15.50 -12.21
C SER A 161 4.79 15.41 -11.04
N THR A 162 5.21 14.72 -9.98
CA THR A 162 4.41 14.62 -8.76
C THR A 162 4.01 16.01 -8.25
N GLY A 163 2.71 16.18 -7.97
CA GLY A 163 2.11 17.39 -7.43
C GLY A 163 1.99 17.31 -5.91
N THR A 164 0.76 17.30 -5.40
CA THR A 164 0.48 17.21 -3.96
C THR A 164 0.19 15.77 -3.55
N TRP A 165 0.30 15.49 -2.25
CA TRP A 165 -0.11 14.22 -1.67
C TRP A 165 -0.45 14.38 -0.20
N ILE A 166 -1.19 13.42 0.34
CA ILE A 166 -1.48 13.33 1.78
C ILE A 166 -0.62 12.25 2.43
N ASN A 167 -0.46 12.31 3.75
CA ASN A 167 0.27 11.28 4.51
C ASN A 167 -0.52 9.96 4.49
N HIS A 168 -0.01 8.96 3.76
CA HIS A 168 -0.63 7.66 3.59
C HIS A 168 0.45 6.60 3.31
N PRO A 169 0.25 5.30 3.59
CA PRO A 169 1.22 4.26 3.24
C PRO A 169 1.63 4.24 1.76
N LEU A 170 0.73 4.63 0.85
CA LEU A 170 1.01 4.76 -0.59
C LEU A 170 2.04 5.87 -0.92
N THR A 171 2.13 6.91 -0.09
CA THR A 171 2.96 8.10 -0.34
C THR A 171 4.20 8.13 0.58
N ARG A 172 4.48 7.03 1.28
CA ARG A 172 5.55 6.95 2.26
C ARG A 172 6.91 7.06 1.59
N GLY A 173 7.69 8.06 1.99
CA GLY A 173 9.02 8.30 1.42
C GLY A 173 8.97 8.61 -0.08
N LEU A 174 7.80 8.98 -0.60
CA LEU A 174 7.63 9.38 -1.98
C LEU A 174 8.41 10.68 -2.22
N ASP A 175 9.15 10.71 -3.31
CA ASP A 175 9.84 11.89 -3.81
C ASP A 175 9.26 12.24 -5.20
N THR A 176 9.83 13.25 -5.84
CA THR A 176 9.43 13.71 -7.16
C THR A 176 9.59 12.58 -8.18
N ILE A 177 8.46 12.17 -8.76
CA ILE A 177 8.41 11.34 -9.97
C ILE A 177 8.33 12.30 -11.15
N TYR A 178 8.98 11.94 -12.26
CA TYR A 178 8.75 12.51 -13.58
C TYR A 178 8.29 11.37 -14.48
N CYS A 179 7.24 11.56 -15.28
CA CYS A 179 6.73 10.54 -16.20
C CYS A 179 6.16 11.19 -17.46
N HIS A 180 6.37 10.56 -18.63
CA HIS A 180 5.74 10.94 -19.89
C HIS A 180 4.35 10.32 -20.11
N TYR A 181 4.14 9.12 -19.56
CA TYR A 181 2.88 8.38 -19.68
C TYR A 181 2.23 8.29 -18.29
N GLY A 182 1.70 9.41 -17.83
CA GLY A 182 1.01 9.48 -16.56
C GLY A 182 -0.04 10.59 -16.55
N GLY A 183 -1.07 10.42 -15.72
CA GLY A 183 -2.21 11.33 -15.67
C GLY A 183 -3.26 11.07 -16.76
N GLY A 184 -4.17 12.02 -16.94
CA GLY A 184 -5.40 11.92 -17.75
C GLY A 184 -6.68 11.81 -16.92
N TYR A 185 -6.54 11.72 -15.59
CA TYR A 185 -7.65 11.32 -14.71
C TYR A 185 -7.85 12.31 -13.58
N ASP A 186 -8.86 13.16 -13.66
CA ASP A 186 -9.07 14.22 -12.65
C ASP A 186 -9.91 13.77 -11.45
N SER A 187 -10.48 12.56 -11.48
CA SER A 187 -11.47 12.12 -10.51
C SER A 187 -11.39 10.63 -10.17
N VAL A 188 -11.76 10.33 -8.93
CA VAL A 188 -11.91 8.95 -8.45
C VAL A 188 -13.38 8.55 -8.44
N ARG A 189 -13.66 7.26 -8.56
CA ARG A 189 -15.03 6.73 -8.46
C ARG A 189 -15.56 6.95 -7.04
N HIS A 190 -16.45 7.93 -6.89
CA HIS A 190 -17.21 8.18 -5.67
C HIS A 190 -18.66 7.80 -5.92
N THR A 191 -19.24 6.99 -5.04
CA THR A 191 -20.64 6.60 -5.18
C THR A 191 -21.42 6.99 -3.94
N ALA A 192 -21.93 8.21 -3.98
CA ALA A 192 -23.01 8.60 -3.06
C ALA A 192 -24.30 7.80 -3.34
N ASN A 193 -24.47 7.19 -4.52
CA ASN A 193 -25.73 6.57 -4.95
C ASN A 193 -25.61 5.26 -5.77
N ASP A 194 -24.42 4.68 -5.90
CA ASP A 194 -24.29 3.39 -6.59
C ASP A 194 -23.70 2.36 -5.63
N SER A 195 -24.55 1.43 -5.23
CA SER A 195 -24.25 0.31 -4.35
C SER A 195 -23.22 -0.66 -4.93
N ALA A 196 -22.90 -0.57 -6.23
CA ALA A 196 -21.92 -1.42 -6.88
C ALA A 196 -20.47 -0.95 -6.66
N HIS A 197 -20.22 0.36 -6.53
CA HIS A 197 -18.85 0.85 -6.28
C HIS A 197 -18.65 1.18 -4.81
N THR A 198 -17.50 0.79 -4.27
CA THR A 198 -17.02 1.27 -2.97
C THR A 198 -16.32 2.62 -3.11
N ASN A 199 -16.36 3.45 -2.06
CA ASN A 199 -15.81 4.81 -2.08
C ASN A 199 -14.28 4.80 -2.26
N ALA A 200 -13.82 5.05 -3.49
CA ALA A 200 -12.41 5.20 -3.77
C ALA A 200 -11.84 6.47 -3.10
N THR A 201 -10.54 6.47 -2.83
CA THR A 201 -9.82 7.58 -2.19
C THR A 201 -8.53 7.87 -2.94
N ALA A 202 -8.39 9.08 -3.48
CA ALA A 202 -7.13 9.61 -3.98
C ALA A 202 -6.22 10.04 -2.83
N VAL A 203 -4.93 9.80 -2.97
CA VAL A 203 -3.92 10.12 -1.94
C VAL A 203 -2.71 10.89 -2.48
N ALA A 204 -2.54 10.92 -3.80
CA ALA A 204 -1.52 11.70 -4.48
C ALA A 204 -2.05 12.18 -5.82
N TRP A 205 -1.54 13.32 -6.27
CA TRP A 205 -1.89 13.96 -7.52
C TRP A 205 -0.63 14.34 -8.30
N TRP A 206 -0.75 14.39 -9.61
CA TRP A 206 0.18 15.04 -10.52
C TRP A 206 0.08 16.56 -10.36
N LYS A 207 1.07 17.31 -10.88
CA LYS A 207 1.13 18.77 -10.74
C LYS A 207 0.03 19.48 -11.50
N ASN A 208 -0.44 18.90 -12.60
CA ASN A 208 -1.60 19.36 -13.36
C ASN A 208 -2.95 19.18 -12.62
N GLY A 209 -2.98 18.44 -11.52
CA GLY A 209 -4.18 18.15 -10.72
C GLY A 209 -4.77 16.76 -10.92
N ASP A 210 -4.29 15.99 -11.90
CA ASP A 210 -4.76 14.61 -12.13
C ASP A 210 -4.38 13.71 -10.95
N VAL A 211 -5.18 12.68 -10.70
CA VAL A 211 -4.91 11.65 -9.70
C VAL A 211 -3.66 10.88 -10.10
N LEU A 212 -2.67 10.80 -9.20
CA LEU A 212 -1.48 9.97 -9.33
C LEU A 212 -1.68 8.60 -8.67
N MET A 213 -2.23 8.59 -7.45
CA MET A 213 -2.51 7.36 -6.72
C MET A 213 -3.87 7.42 -6.06
N ALA A 214 -4.65 6.36 -6.23
CA ALA A 214 -5.91 6.14 -5.54
C ALA A 214 -6.06 4.69 -5.12
N TYR A 215 -6.97 4.41 -4.20
CA TYR A 215 -7.31 3.04 -3.82
C TYR A 215 -8.80 2.87 -3.57
N ASN A 216 -9.25 1.63 -3.67
CA ASN A 216 -10.57 1.18 -3.27
C ASN A 216 -10.46 -0.14 -2.46
N LYS A 217 -11.50 -0.47 -1.68
CA LYS A 217 -11.53 -1.64 -0.79
C LYS A 217 -12.88 -2.38 -0.81
N PRO A 218 -13.28 -2.97 -1.95
CA PRO A 218 -14.57 -3.65 -2.07
C PRO A 218 -14.66 -4.94 -1.23
N ASN A 219 -13.54 -5.66 -1.07
CA ASN A 219 -13.34 -6.77 -0.13
C ASN A 219 -11.82 -6.97 0.03
N GLY A 220 -11.14 -7.20 -1.08
CA GLY A 220 -9.70 -7.00 -1.23
C GLY A 220 -9.31 -5.54 -1.39
N ARG A 221 -8.06 -5.28 -1.78
CA ARG A 221 -7.59 -3.92 -2.13
C ARG A 221 -7.29 -3.82 -3.60
N ILE A 222 -7.74 -2.72 -4.18
CA ILE A 222 -7.37 -2.30 -5.52
C ILE A 222 -6.70 -0.93 -5.42
N VAL A 223 -5.52 -0.80 -6.02
CA VAL A 223 -4.73 0.43 -6.04
C VAL A 223 -4.55 0.84 -7.48
N ALA A 224 -4.87 2.10 -7.78
CA ALA A 224 -4.57 2.70 -9.06
C ALA A 224 -3.31 3.56 -8.93
N VAL A 225 -2.38 3.36 -9.85
CA VAL A 225 -1.20 4.22 -10.02
C VAL A 225 -1.20 4.67 -11.48
N THR A 226 -1.43 5.96 -11.73
CA THR A 226 -1.51 6.51 -13.09
C THR A 226 -0.11 6.85 -13.61
N LEU A 227 0.79 5.89 -13.42
CA LEU A 227 2.18 5.85 -13.84
C LEU A 227 2.35 4.59 -14.70
N TRP A 228 3.08 4.67 -15.82
CA TRP A 228 3.39 3.49 -16.63
C TRP A 228 4.51 2.67 -15.98
N PRO A 229 4.30 1.38 -15.65
CA PRO A 229 5.28 0.59 -14.90
C PRO A 229 6.57 0.30 -15.68
N PHE A 230 6.59 0.48 -16.99
CA PHE A 230 7.79 0.27 -17.80
C PHE A 230 8.62 1.54 -18.06
N GLU A 231 8.08 2.74 -17.76
CA GLU A 231 8.70 4.04 -18.09
C GLU A 231 10.16 4.17 -17.64
N ALA A 232 10.47 3.83 -16.38
CA ALA A 232 11.82 4.00 -15.84
C ALA A 232 12.85 3.05 -16.47
N ILE A 233 12.39 1.94 -17.04
CA ILE A 233 13.22 0.96 -17.74
C ILE A 233 13.45 1.42 -19.18
N ASP A 234 12.41 1.90 -19.85
CA ASP A 234 12.47 2.42 -21.23
C ASP A 234 13.34 3.68 -21.34
N ARG A 235 13.15 4.66 -20.44
CA ARG A 235 13.67 6.03 -20.64
C ARG A 235 14.96 6.38 -19.91
N ALA A 236 15.66 5.41 -19.32
CA ALA A 236 17.00 5.54 -18.71
C ALA A 236 17.23 6.91 -17.99
N GLY A 237 16.59 7.10 -16.83
CA GLY A 237 16.62 8.36 -16.07
C GLY A 237 16.73 8.17 -14.56
N LYS A 238 16.96 9.26 -13.81
CA LYS A 238 16.93 9.26 -12.35
C LYS A 238 15.48 9.37 -11.87
N TYR A 239 14.89 8.21 -11.60
CA TYR A 239 13.51 8.10 -11.13
C TYR A 239 13.46 7.63 -9.67
N ASP A 240 14.15 8.32 -8.76
CA ASP A 240 14.28 7.89 -7.37
C ASP A 240 12.89 7.70 -6.69
N GLY A 241 11.89 8.50 -7.08
CA GLY A 241 10.50 8.34 -6.64
C GLY A 241 9.71 7.21 -7.33
N PHE A 242 10.12 6.72 -8.51
CA PHE A 242 9.34 5.77 -9.32
C PHE A 242 9.27 4.39 -8.70
N TYR A 243 10.42 3.78 -8.37
CA TYR A 243 10.41 2.46 -7.75
C TYR A 243 9.77 2.52 -6.36
N ARG A 244 9.93 3.63 -5.65
CA ARG A 244 9.25 3.86 -4.37
C ARG A 244 7.72 3.90 -4.52
N ALA A 245 7.21 4.57 -5.56
CA ALA A 245 5.78 4.63 -5.85
C ALA A 245 5.18 3.23 -6.06
N TRP A 246 5.81 2.42 -6.90
CA TRP A 246 5.38 1.05 -7.17
C TRP A 246 5.54 0.14 -5.95
N GLU A 247 6.65 0.22 -5.22
CA GLU A 247 6.86 -0.54 -3.99
C GLU A 247 5.74 -0.24 -2.98
N ASN A 248 5.42 1.04 -2.77
CA ASN A 248 4.36 1.44 -1.87
C ASN A 248 2.98 0.93 -2.33
N ALA A 249 2.69 0.98 -3.64
CA ALA A 249 1.45 0.46 -4.20
C ALA A 249 1.30 -1.04 -3.99
N LEU A 250 2.32 -1.82 -4.34
CA LEU A 250 2.34 -3.27 -4.19
C LEU A 250 2.23 -3.68 -2.70
N LEU A 251 3.03 -3.06 -1.82
CA LEU A 251 2.98 -3.38 -0.39
C LEU A 251 1.69 -2.91 0.27
N TYR A 252 1.13 -1.77 -0.13
CA TYR A 252 -0.17 -1.32 0.38
C TYR A 252 -1.31 -2.19 -0.13
N ALA A 253 -1.27 -2.66 -1.38
CA ALA A 253 -2.22 -3.62 -1.91
C ALA A 253 -2.14 -4.95 -1.16
N ALA A 254 -0.94 -5.48 -0.90
CA ALA A 254 -0.75 -6.75 -0.18
C ALA A 254 -1.07 -6.64 1.33
N TRP A 255 -0.60 -5.59 2.00
CA TRP A 255 -0.51 -5.56 3.48
C TRP A 255 -1.13 -4.34 4.14
N GLY A 256 -1.33 -3.24 3.44
CA GLY A 256 -2.15 -2.11 3.92
C GLY A 256 -1.31 -1.22 4.81
N ASP A 257 -1.86 -0.76 5.94
CA ASP A 257 -1.07 -0.06 6.97
C ASP A 257 -0.53 -1.01 8.06
N THR A 258 -0.33 -2.29 7.74
CA THR A 258 0.12 -3.26 8.75
C THR A 258 1.59 -3.12 9.15
N ARG A 259 2.34 -2.18 8.55
CA ARG A 259 3.64 -1.71 9.09
C ARG A 259 3.49 -1.14 10.51
N ASN A 260 2.29 -0.71 10.90
CA ASN A 260 1.96 -0.33 12.27
C ASN A 260 1.13 -1.37 13.04
N GLU A 261 0.41 -2.29 12.39
CA GLU A 261 -0.46 -3.25 13.09
C GLU A 261 0.26 -4.54 13.55
N LYS A 262 1.35 -4.94 12.89
CA LYS A 262 2.15 -6.10 13.33
C LYS A 262 2.93 -5.80 14.61
N SER A 263 3.37 -4.56 14.85
CA SER A 263 3.99 -4.20 16.13
C SER A 263 2.98 -4.42 17.28
N VAL A 264 1.70 -4.07 17.10
CA VAL A 264 0.64 -4.30 18.09
C VAL A 264 0.37 -5.81 18.34
N LYS A 265 0.39 -6.66 17.31
CA LYS A 265 0.21 -8.12 17.48
C LYS A 265 1.44 -8.83 18.06
N VAL A 266 2.65 -8.33 17.83
CA VAL A 266 3.87 -8.88 18.45
C VAL A 266 3.93 -8.52 19.94
N PHE A 267 3.51 -7.30 20.33
CA PHE A 267 3.42 -6.91 21.74
C PHE A 267 2.33 -7.65 22.53
N SER A 268 1.21 -8.05 21.89
CA SER A 268 0.13 -8.78 22.58
C SER A 268 0.43 -10.27 22.82
N LYS A 269 1.30 -10.90 22.02
CA LYS A 269 1.82 -12.25 22.30
C LYS A 269 2.90 -12.24 23.38
N ALA A 270 3.76 -11.22 23.41
CA ALA A 270 4.84 -11.12 24.40
C ALA A 270 4.33 -10.88 25.82
N SER A 271 3.25 -10.11 26.00
CA SER A 271 2.67 -9.85 27.34
C SER A 271 1.92 -11.04 27.95
N ASN A 272 1.51 -12.02 27.13
CA ASN A 272 0.73 -13.17 27.58
C ASN A 272 1.57 -14.39 28.03
N THR A 273 2.91 -14.29 27.94
CA THR A 273 3.81 -15.42 28.25
C THR A 273 4.49 -15.29 29.63
N GLN A 274 4.28 -14.21 30.37
CA GLN A 274 4.88 -14.01 31.70
C GLN A 274 4.05 -14.53 32.91
N ASN A 275 2.87 -15.13 32.71
CA ASN A 275 2.00 -15.56 33.81
C ASN A 275 1.77 -17.08 33.93
N GLN A 276 2.67 -17.91 33.40
CA GLN A 276 2.62 -19.37 33.67
C GLN A 276 3.81 -19.81 34.52
N THR A 277 3.71 -19.61 35.83
CA THR A 277 4.58 -20.26 36.81
C THR A 277 4.30 -21.77 36.82
N PRO A 278 5.29 -22.65 36.59
CA PRO A 278 5.06 -24.10 36.61
C PRO A 278 4.72 -24.56 38.03
N ARG A 279 3.50 -25.06 38.24
CA ARG A 279 3.14 -25.82 39.45
C ARG A 279 3.91 -27.14 39.45
N MET A 280 4.98 -27.23 40.25
CA MET A 280 5.66 -28.50 40.51
C MET A 280 4.68 -29.54 41.06
N LYS A 281 4.49 -30.64 40.32
CA LYS A 281 3.82 -31.84 40.80
C LYS A 281 4.70 -32.52 41.85
N ARG A 282 4.23 -32.60 43.09
CA ARG A 282 4.85 -33.45 44.13
C ARG A 282 4.58 -34.92 43.78
N SER A 283 5.67 -35.67 43.61
CA SER A 283 5.67 -37.13 43.51
C SER A 283 5.28 -37.74 44.86
N ALA A 284 4.25 -38.60 44.86
CA ALA A 284 3.86 -39.38 46.03
C ALA A 284 4.55 -40.74 45.98
N TYR A 285 5.37 -40.97 47.01
CA TYR A 285 6.06 -42.23 47.31
C TYR A 285 5.03 -43.29 47.72
N SER A 286 4.95 -44.42 47.02
CA SER A 286 4.19 -45.59 47.50
C SER A 286 5.10 -46.46 48.38
N LYS A 287 4.62 -46.78 49.58
CA LYS A 287 5.18 -47.86 50.41
C LYS A 287 4.19 -49.01 50.37
N GLY A 288 4.69 -50.17 49.93
CA GLY A 288 4.00 -51.45 50.08
C GLY A 288 3.88 -51.87 51.55
N GLY A 289 2.86 -52.66 51.82
CA GLY A 289 2.62 -53.30 53.11
C GLY A 289 1.64 -54.45 52.93
N SER A 290 2.15 -55.64 53.21
CA SER A 290 1.54 -56.96 53.26
C SER A 290 0.32 -57.09 54.19
N HIS A 291 -0.71 -57.82 53.76
CA HIS A 291 -1.13 -59.12 54.30
C HIS A 291 -2.23 -59.75 53.45
#